data_AF-A0A0F9MLL9-F1
#
_entry.id   AF-A0A0F9MLL9-F1
#
_cell.length_a   1.000
_cell.length_b   1.000
_cell.length_c   1.000
_cell.angle_alpha   90.00
_cell.angle_beta   90.00
_cell.angle_gamma   90.00
#
_symmetry.space_group_name_H-M   'P 1'
#
loop_
_entity.id
_entity.type
_entity.pdbx_description
1 polymer ?
#
loop_
_entity_poly.entity_id
_entity_poly.type
_entity_poly.pdbx_seq_one_letter_code
_entity_poly.pdbx_strand_id
1 'polypeptide(L)'
;MSDLTQKELETIGQESGEAARSQMLAAFKRRKITPDLVALRLKQLMNWKETKFFQYEGSVIESDKYRSGGIIMKATALVADIFGARAPEKVDHDHQVTILRPDPIEKRDK
;
A
#
# COMPACT_ATOMS: atom_id res chain seq x y z
N MET A 1 -6.13 25.69 -14.39
CA MET A 1 -5.62 24.48 -13.71
C MET A 1 -4.15 24.73 -13.45
N SER A 2 -3.64 24.41 -12.25
CA SER A 2 -2.28 24.79 -11.84
C SER A 2 -1.27 23.78 -12.35
N ASP A 3 -0.33 24.21 -13.18
CA ASP A 3 0.86 23.43 -13.57
C ASP A 3 1.86 23.47 -12.41
N LEU A 4 1.65 22.62 -11.42
CA LEU A 4 2.61 22.40 -10.33
C LEU A 4 3.85 21.72 -10.90
N THR A 5 5.02 22.27 -10.58
CA THR A 5 6.30 21.68 -10.96
C THR A 5 6.50 20.33 -10.25
N GLN A 6 7.28 19.42 -10.85
CA GLN A 6 7.53 18.09 -10.29
C GLN A 6 8.03 18.13 -8.83
N LYS A 7 8.84 19.15 -8.49
CA LYS A 7 9.37 19.37 -7.15
C LYS A 7 8.27 19.77 -6.14
N GLU A 8 7.27 20.53 -6.57
CA GLU A 8 6.12 20.89 -5.74
C GLU A 8 5.20 19.68 -5.53
N LEU A 9 5.02 18.82 -6.54
CA LEU A 9 4.27 17.56 -6.41
C LEU A 9 4.95 16.59 -5.44
N GLU A 10 6.28 16.46 -5.50
CA GLU A 10 7.07 15.65 -4.56
C GLU A 10 6.95 16.19 -3.13
N THR A 11 7.00 17.51 -2.97
CA THR A 11 6.86 18.17 -1.65
C THR A 11 5.45 17.95 -1.08
N ILE A 12 4.40 18.14 -1.89
CA ILE A 12 3.00 17.87 -1.50
C ILE A 12 2.82 16.39 -1.14
N GLY A 13 3.41 15.48 -1.90
CA GLY A 13 3.38 14.05 -1.63
C GLY A 13 4.05 13.68 -0.30
N GLN A 14 5.20 14.29 -0.01
CA GLN A 14 5.92 14.09 1.24
C GLN A 14 5.16 14.64 2.45
N GLU A 15 4.66 15.87 2.36
CA GLU A 15 3.87 16.51 3.43
C GLU A 15 2.56 15.76 3.69
N SER A 16 1.88 15.30 2.63
CA SER A 16 0.68 14.47 2.73
C SER A 16 0.98 13.11 3.38
N GLY A 17 2.11 12.51 3.05
CA GLY A 17 2.59 11.26 3.67
C GLY A 17 2.90 11.41 5.15
N GLU A 18 3.55 12.51 5.54
CA GLU A 18 3.84 12.82 6.95
C GLU A 18 2.58 13.14 7.75
N ALA A 19 1.61 13.84 7.16
CA ALA A 19 0.32 14.11 7.78
C ALA A 19 -0.48 12.81 8.00
N ALA A 20 -0.57 11.95 6.99
CA ALA A 20 -1.23 10.64 7.09
C ALA A 20 -0.57 9.75 8.16
N ARG A 21 0.77 9.71 8.17
CA ARG A 21 1.55 8.96 9.18
C ARG A 21 1.28 9.49 10.59
N SER A 22 1.24 10.80 10.76
CA SER A 22 0.99 11.44 12.06
C SER A 22 -0.42 11.18 12.57
N GLN A 23 -1.44 11.23 11.71
CA GLN A 23 -2.81 10.88 12.06
C GLN A 23 -2.95 9.40 12.44
N MET A 24 -2.29 8.50 11.69
CA MET A 24 -2.26 7.07 11.98
C MET A 24 -1.61 6.80 13.35
N LEU A 25 -0.48 7.43 13.64
CA LEU A 25 0.21 7.30 14.93
C LEU A 25 -0.65 7.81 16.10
N ALA A 26 -1.33 8.94 15.92
CA ALA A 26 -2.25 9.48 16.92
C ALA A 26 -3.43 8.53 17.17
N ALA A 27 -3.99 7.93 16.12
CA ALA A 27 -5.05 6.94 16.22
C ALA A 27 -4.60 5.65 16.92
N PHE A 28 -3.38 5.17 16.62
CA PHE A 28 -2.79 4.00 17.28
C PHE A 28 -2.56 4.24 18.78
N LYS A 29 -2.05 5.42 19.16
CA LYS A 29 -1.91 5.81 20.57
C LYS A 29 -3.25 5.84 21.30
N ARG A 30 -4.28 6.47 20.71
CA ARG A 30 -5.63 6.53 21.32
C ARG A 30 -6.25 5.15 21.50
N ARG A 31 -6.02 4.24 20.55
CA ARG A 31 -6.59 2.88 20.55
C ARG A 31 -5.72 1.85 21.29
N LYS A 32 -4.60 2.28 21.90
CA LYS A 32 -3.61 1.40 22.55
C LYS A 32 -3.14 0.26 21.63
N ILE A 33 -3.03 0.55 20.33
CA ILE A 33 -2.56 -0.43 19.34
C ILE A 33 -1.04 -0.49 19.43
N THR A 34 -0.52 -1.60 19.94
CA THR A 34 0.92 -1.90 19.99
C THR A 34 1.33 -2.78 18.82
N PRO A 35 2.61 -2.77 18.42
CA PRO A 35 3.13 -3.71 17.41
C PRO A 35 2.82 -5.18 17.74
N ASP A 36 2.91 -5.56 19.02
CA ASP A 36 2.56 -6.91 19.48
C ASP A 36 1.09 -7.25 19.26
N LEU A 37 0.19 -6.30 19.50
CA LEU A 37 -1.23 -6.48 19.24
C LEU A 37 -1.48 -6.67 17.74
N VAL A 38 -0.81 -5.89 16.89
CA VAL A 38 -0.89 -6.04 15.42
C VAL A 38 -0.39 -7.41 14.99
N ALA A 39 0.76 -7.85 15.49
CA ALA A 39 1.32 -9.18 15.20
C ALA A 39 0.37 -10.30 15.64
N LEU A 40 -0.22 -10.19 16.83
CA LEU A 40 -1.20 -11.14 17.35
C LEU A 40 -2.45 -11.21 16.44
N ARG A 41 -2.97 -10.05 16.01
CA ARG A 41 -4.13 -10.00 15.11
C ARG A 41 -3.83 -10.58 13.74
N LEU A 42 -2.66 -10.31 13.17
CA LEU A 42 -2.24 -10.91 11.90
C LEU A 42 -2.11 -12.44 12.02
N LYS A 43 -1.57 -12.96 13.13
CA LYS A 43 -1.53 -14.41 13.40
C LYS A 43 -2.92 -15.03 13.51
N GLN A 44 -3.89 -14.33 14.11
CA GLN A 44 -5.28 -14.78 14.15
C GLN A 44 -5.90 -14.84 12.74
N LEU A 45 -5.71 -13.79 11.94
CA LEU A 45 -6.21 -13.72 10.56
C LEU A 45 -5.59 -14.80 9.66
N MET A 46 -4.31 -15.12 9.86
CA MET A 46 -3.69 -16.24 9.15
C MET A 46 -4.36 -17.58 9.44
N ASN A 47 -5.07 -17.75 10.56
CA ASN A 47 -5.82 -18.96 10.90
C ASN A 47 -7.33 -18.79 10.75
N TRP A 48 -7.79 -17.75 10.05
CA TRP A 48 -9.21 -17.46 9.93
C TRP A 48 -9.96 -18.56 9.18
N LYS A 49 -11.08 -18.99 9.76
CA LYS A 49 -12.00 -19.96 9.16
C LYS A 49 -13.19 -19.22 8.54
N GLU A 50 -13.67 -19.72 7.41
CA GLU A 50 -14.88 -19.23 6.76
C GLU A 50 -15.92 -20.33 6.68
N THR A 51 -17.18 -19.95 6.89
CA THR A 51 -18.32 -20.80 6.61
C THR A 51 -18.49 -20.90 5.10
N LYS A 52 -18.50 -22.13 4.58
CA LYS A 52 -18.78 -22.43 3.19
C LYS A 52 -20.10 -23.17 3.07
N PHE A 53 -20.85 -22.82 2.04
CA PHE A 53 -22.07 -23.50 1.65
C PHE A 53 -21.81 -24.30 0.38
N PHE A 54 -22.16 -25.59 0.42
CA PHE A 54 -22.02 -26.50 -0.71
C PHE A 54 -23.39 -27.02 -1.10
N GLN A 55 -23.66 -27.13 -2.39
CA GLN A 55 -24.85 -27.82 -2.86
C GLN A 55 -24.47 -29.26 -3.22
N TYR A 56 -25.13 -30.23 -2.59
CA TYR A 56 -24.93 -31.65 -2.85
C TYR A 56 -26.29 -32.34 -2.84
N GLU A 57 -26.61 -33.08 -3.90
CA GLU A 57 -27.87 -33.83 -4.07
C GLU A 57 -29.14 -33.01 -3.75
N GLY A 58 -29.17 -31.74 -4.19
CA GLY A 58 -30.32 -30.84 -3.98
C GLY A 58 -30.42 -30.24 -2.57
N SER A 59 -29.52 -30.59 -1.66
CA SER A 59 -29.42 -30.03 -0.30
C SER A 59 -28.26 -29.04 -0.20
N VAL A 60 -28.42 -28.02 0.66
CA VAL A 60 -27.34 -27.07 1.01
C VAL A 60 -26.71 -27.53 2.31
N ILE A 61 -25.39 -27.74 2.28
CA ILE A 61 -24.58 -28.16 3.43
C ILE A 61 -23.70 -26.99 3.85
N GLU A 62 -23.78 -26.61 5.12
CA GLU A 62 -22.91 -25.61 5.74
C GLU A 62 -21.67 -26.27 6.36
N SER A 63 -20.48 -25.69 6.17
CA SER A 63 -19.25 -26.16 6.81
C SER A 63 -18.33 -25.01 7.23
N ASP A 64 -17.89 -25.05 8.48
CA ASP A 64 -16.96 -24.11 9.13
C ASP A 64 -15.50 -24.61 9.14
N LYS A 65 -15.23 -25.74 8.48
CA LYS A 65 -13.93 -26.41 8.53
C LYS A 65 -12.86 -25.73 7.68
N TYR A 66 -13.27 -24.88 6.74
CA TYR A 66 -12.39 -24.34 5.72
C TYR A 66 -11.70 -23.06 6.19
N ARG A 67 -10.41 -22.96 5.88
CA ARG A 67 -9.65 -21.73 6.07
C ARG A 67 -9.96 -20.76 4.94
N SER A 68 -10.08 -19.47 5.28
CA SER A 68 -10.33 -18.43 4.29
C SER A 68 -9.05 -18.06 3.56
N GLY A 69 -8.83 -18.65 2.39
CA GLY A 69 -7.63 -18.39 1.57
C GLY A 69 -7.43 -16.90 1.29
N GLY A 70 -8.50 -16.17 0.98
CA GLY A 70 -8.45 -14.73 0.70
C GLY A 70 -7.97 -13.88 1.90
N ILE A 71 -8.49 -14.16 3.10
CA ILE A 71 -8.09 -13.46 4.32
C ILE A 71 -6.64 -13.80 4.67
N ILE A 72 -6.26 -15.07 4.53
CA ILE A 72 -4.91 -15.54 4.81
C ILE A 72 -3.90 -14.87 3.88
N MET A 73 -4.15 -14.82 2.57
CA MET A 73 -3.25 -14.16 1.62
C MET A 73 -3.05 -12.68 1.95
N LYS A 74 -4.12 -11.96 2.28
CA LYS A 74 -4.04 -10.53 2.66
C LYS A 74 -3.26 -10.33 3.96
N ALA A 75 -3.50 -11.17 4.97
CA ALA A 75 -2.76 -11.11 6.23
C ALA A 75 -1.26 -11.39 6.01
N THR A 76 -0.92 -12.40 5.20
CA THR A 76 0.47 -12.72 4.84
C THR A 76 1.14 -11.59 4.07
N ALA A 77 0.44 -10.96 3.12
CA ALA A 77 0.94 -9.80 2.39
C ALA A 77 1.28 -8.64 3.33
N LEU A 78 0.36 -8.31 4.25
CA LEU A 78 0.57 -7.28 5.27
C LEU A 78 1.75 -7.59 6.20
N VAL A 79 1.92 -8.83 6.62
CA VAL A 79 3.10 -9.26 7.40
C VAL A 79 4.38 -9.01 6.59
N ALA A 80 4.40 -9.40 5.31
CA ALA A 80 5.56 -9.21 4.46
C ALA A 80 5.91 -7.72 4.26
N ASP A 81 4.89 -6.85 4.16
CA ASP A 81 5.07 -5.40 4.03
C ASP A 81 5.59 -4.76 5.34
N ILE A 82 5.08 -5.19 6.49
CA ILE A 82 5.47 -4.63 7.80
C ILE A 82 6.88 -5.06 8.21
N PHE A 83 7.21 -6.34 8.03
CA PHE A 83 8.47 -6.92 8.50
C PHE A 83 9.57 -6.94 7.43
N GLY A 84 9.36 -6.27 6.29
CA GLY A 84 10.37 -6.09 5.26
C GLY A 84 10.74 -7.35 4.48
N ALA A 85 9.82 -8.32 4.38
CA ALA A 85 10.03 -9.53 3.58
C ALA A 85 9.76 -9.31 2.08
N ARG A 86 9.16 -8.18 1.69
CA ARG A 86 9.10 -7.76 0.29
C ARG A 86 10.30 -6.87 -0.03
N ALA A 87 11.07 -7.29 -1.04
CA ALA A 87 11.98 -6.39 -1.71
C ALA A 87 11.17 -5.20 -2.27
N PRO A 88 11.69 -3.95 -2.16
CA PRO A 88 11.02 -2.80 -2.75
C PRO A 88 10.76 -3.10 -4.24
N GLU A 89 9.57 -2.74 -4.70
CA GLU A 89 9.19 -2.87 -6.09
C GLU A 89 10.26 -2.17 -6.93
N LYS A 90 10.81 -2.87 -7.93
CA LYS A 90 11.84 -2.29 -8.79
C LYS A 90 11.18 -1.17 -9.58
N VAL A 91 11.42 0.07 -9.15
CA VAL A 91 11.03 1.24 -9.93
C VAL A 91 12.04 1.36 -11.07
N ASP A 92 11.66 0.88 -12.25
CA ASP A 92 12.41 1.17 -13.46
C ASP A 92 12.29 2.67 -13.75
N HIS A 93 13.34 3.42 -13.44
CA HIS A 93 13.44 4.86 -13.72
C HIS A 93 13.75 5.14 -15.20
N ASP A 94 13.08 4.47 -16.13
CA ASP A 94 13.14 4.80 -17.56
C ASP A 94 12.17 5.96 -17.84
N HIS A 95 12.47 7.14 -17.28
CA HIS A 95 11.91 8.39 -17.75
C HIS A 95 13.00 9.12 -18.53
N GLN A 96 13.05 8.88 -19.84
CA GLN A 96 13.79 9.75 -20.76
C GLN A 96 13.14 11.13 -20.73
N VAL A 97 13.73 12.04 -19.96
CA VAL A 97 13.43 13.47 -20.07
C VAL A 97 14.13 13.96 -21.34
N THR A 98 13.39 13.97 -22.46
CA THR A 98 13.84 14.68 -23.67
C THR A 98 13.78 16.18 -23.37
N ILE A 99 14.89 16.74 -22.90
CA ILE A 99 15.06 18.19 -22.79
C ILE A 99 15.10 18.73 -24.23
N LEU A 100 13.98 19.29 -24.69
CA LEU A 100 13.97 20.16 -25.87
C LEU A 100 14.93 21.31 -25.57
N ARG A 101 16.11 21.30 -26.20
CA ARG A 101 17.06 22.40 -26.12
C ARG A 101 16.35 23.64 -26.65
N PRO A 102 16.32 24.76 -25.92
CA PRO A 102 15.85 26.01 -26.49
C PRO A 102 16.79 26.41 -27.64
N ASP A 103 16.22 26.83 -28.76
CA ASP A 103 16.96 27.29 -29.94
C ASP A 103 17.98 28.37 -29.54
N PRO A 104 19.17 28.40 -30.18
CA PRO A 104 20.20 29.37 -29.85
C PRO A 104 19.68 30.78 -30.16
N ILE A 105 19.64 31.63 -29.14
CA ILE A 105 19.41 33.07 -29.28
C ILE A 105 20.50 33.62 -30.20
N GLU A 106 20.13 33.95 -31.45
CA GLU A 106 20.98 34.73 -32.34
C GLU A 106 21.36 36.03 -31.63
N LYS A 107 22.66 36.20 -31.38
CA LYS A 107 23.23 37.40 -30.82
C LYS A 107 22.96 38.56 -31.78
N ARG A 108 22.27 39.60 -31.30
CA ARG A 108 22.33 40.93 -31.90
C ARG A 108 23.72 41.49 -31.69
N ASP A 109 24.50 41.61 -32.75
CA ASP A 109 25.67 42.48 -32.77
C ASP A 109 25.25 43.93 -33.07
N LYS A 110 26.00 44.83 -32.44
CA LYS A 110 25.81 46.29 -32.32
C LYS A 110 26.12 47.05 -33.60
#